data_AF-A0A069DYR8-F1
#
_entry.id   AF-A0A069DYR8-F1
#
_cell.length_a   1.000
_cell.length_b   1.000
_cell.length_c   1.000
_cell.angle_alpha   90.00
_cell.angle_beta   90.00
_cell.angle_gamma   90.00
#
_symmetry.space_group_name_H-M   'P 1'
#
loop_
_entity.id
_entity.type
_entity.pdbx_description
1 polymer ?
#
loop_
_entity_poly.entity_id
_entity_poly.type
_entity_poly.pdbx_seq_one_letter_code
_entity_poly.pdbx_strand_id
1 'polypeptide(L)'
;MELYSSSESSDSDPAHSVKTLDYSYLMLSSQTLVTKLIDLENNHSRDEKPESVQTLFLYNNQLLELPQKVGIFHNLRNIDISNNRLKSLPEFLTHFPLTSLNAKNNIISNDSLPKSFLSWSTTLRKLNLGGNNLSHFPMQCLELSNLKYLYIGSNQIEEIPRNINKITGLSILCVGGNRLSDVPDTVGNLEDLEVLIVSDNRLESLPASIANLKKLKTLQLHKNRLRTLPTEIVALKCLSELSLRENPLVVKFVNDMTYNPASLLEISARSIKIHNVNYCHSELPQCLIDYLASAHHCLNPKCNGVFFDNRVEHIKFVDFCGKYRVPLLQYLCSSKCVVDNSVLQSQADYGRMRKVLLG
;
A
#
# COMPACT_ATOMS: atom_id res chain seq x y z
N MET A 1 -1.20 9.46 13.50
CA MET A 1 -1.22 8.54 14.65
C MET A 1 0.16 7.91 14.69
N GLU A 2 1.08 8.66 15.29
CA GLU A 2 2.42 8.21 15.66
C GLU A 2 2.29 7.15 16.75
N LEU A 3 3.21 6.18 16.75
CA LEU A 3 3.59 5.21 17.81
C LEU A 3 4.52 4.24 17.05
N TYR A 4 5.83 4.14 17.30
CA TYR A 4 6.45 3.77 18.57
C TYR A 4 7.82 4.45 18.71
N SER A 5 7.97 5.24 19.78
CA SER A 5 9.22 5.42 20.50
C SER A 5 9.32 4.34 21.57
N SER A 6 10.42 3.59 21.60
CA SER A 6 10.88 2.95 22.84
C SER A 6 12.38 2.73 22.72
N SER A 7 13.09 3.65 23.35
CA SER A 7 14.45 3.56 23.84
C SER A 7 14.59 2.38 24.81
N GLU A 8 15.56 1.50 24.58
CA GLU A 8 16.23 0.75 25.64
C GLU A 8 17.74 0.92 25.47
N SER A 9 18.36 1.34 26.57
CA SER A 9 19.76 1.70 26.68
C SER A 9 20.57 0.55 27.29
N SER A 10 21.83 0.50 26.85
CA SER A 10 23.03 -0.01 27.53
C SER A 10 23.11 -1.49 27.92
N ASP A 11 23.89 -2.24 27.14
CA ASP A 11 24.97 -3.05 27.70
C ASP A 11 26.28 -2.66 26.99
N SER A 12 27.28 -2.37 27.81
CA SER A 12 28.57 -1.80 27.44
C SER A 12 29.59 -2.88 27.13
N ASP A 13 30.05 -2.95 25.87
CA ASP A 13 31.21 -3.74 25.46
C ASP A 13 32.32 -2.79 24.90
N PRO A 14 33.55 -2.78 25.48
CA PRO A 14 34.51 -1.69 25.29
C PRO A 14 35.49 -1.92 24.12
N ALA A 15 35.00 -2.27 22.92
CA ALA A 15 35.85 -2.43 21.73
C ALA A 15 35.14 -2.24 20.36
N HIS A 16 34.05 -1.47 20.28
CA HIS A 16 33.35 -1.25 19.01
C HIS A 16 33.70 0.10 18.36
N SER A 17 34.50 0.04 17.30
CA SER A 17 34.52 1.08 16.26
C SER A 17 33.08 1.40 15.84
N VAL A 18 32.72 2.68 15.81
CA VAL A 18 31.36 3.12 15.52
C VAL A 18 30.98 2.72 14.08
N LYS A 19 30.15 1.69 13.94
CA LYS A 19 29.63 1.24 12.63
C LYS A 19 28.57 2.19 12.05
N THR A 20 28.02 3.08 12.88
CA THR A 20 26.90 3.95 12.53
C THR A 20 27.25 5.39 12.85
N LEU A 21 27.38 6.23 11.82
CA LEU A 21 27.61 7.66 11.98
C LEU A 21 26.29 8.41 11.81
N ASP A 22 25.89 9.17 12.84
CA ASP A 22 24.63 9.91 12.85
C ASP A 22 24.86 11.43 12.82
N TYR A 23 24.45 12.05 11.73
CA TYR A 23 24.45 13.49 11.49
C TYR A 23 23.03 14.02 11.21
N SER A 24 22.00 13.31 11.67
CA SER A 24 20.60 13.74 11.55
C SER A 24 20.26 14.92 12.45
N TYR A 25 19.26 15.73 12.05
CA TYR A 25 18.74 16.88 12.82
C TYR A 25 19.76 17.98 13.17
N LEU A 26 20.91 18.02 12.50
CA LEU A 26 21.98 18.98 12.79
C LEU A 26 21.87 20.28 11.97
N MET A 27 20.75 20.47 11.25
CA MET A 27 20.52 21.61 10.34
C MET A 27 21.65 21.78 9.32
N LEU A 28 22.25 20.68 8.87
CA LEU A 28 23.40 20.72 7.97
C LEU A 28 22.99 21.18 6.58
N SER A 29 23.73 22.16 6.07
CA SER A 29 23.87 22.42 4.64
C SER A 29 24.91 21.47 4.01
N SER A 30 24.91 21.37 2.68
CA SER A 30 25.91 20.57 1.95
C SER A 30 27.35 21.01 2.27
N GLN A 31 27.58 22.32 2.42
CA GLN A 31 28.92 22.86 2.75
C GLN A 31 29.35 22.49 4.18
N THR A 32 28.45 22.65 5.16
CA THR A 32 28.75 22.30 6.56
C THR A 32 28.96 20.80 6.75
N LEU A 33 28.29 19.97 5.95
CA LEU A 33 28.52 18.53 5.92
C LEU A 33 29.93 18.22 5.39
N VAL A 34 30.37 18.90 4.32
CA VAL A 34 31.75 18.76 3.82
C VAL A 34 32.77 19.09 4.89
N THR A 35 32.61 20.20 5.62
CA THR A 35 33.52 20.58 6.71
C THR A 35 33.58 19.49 7.78
N LYS A 36 32.44 18.97 8.25
CA LYS A 36 32.40 17.88 9.23
C LYS A 36 33.10 16.61 8.74
N LEU A 37 32.94 16.26 7.46
CA LEU A 37 33.59 15.08 6.88
C LEU A 37 35.10 15.26 6.73
N ILE A 38 35.58 16.48 6.46
CA ILE A 38 37.01 16.81 6.46
C ILE A 38 37.58 16.70 7.88
N ASP A 39 36.86 17.22 8.87
CA ASP A 39 37.28 17.12 10.28
C ASP A 39 37.33 15.66 10.74
N LEU A 40 36.36 14.83 10.34
CA LEU A 40 36.36 13.39 10.60
C LEU A 40 37.57 12.68 9.99
N GLU A 41 37.93 13.01 8.76
CA GLU A 41 39.08 12.41 8.07
C GLU A 41 40.42 12.79 8.71
N ASN A 42 40.53 14.03 9.22
CA ASN A 42 41.74 14.54 9.86
C ASN A 42 41.86 14.13 11.33
N ASN A 43 40.74 13.83 12.01
CA ASN A 43 40.74 13.45 13.41
C ASN A 43 41.09 11.96 13.57
N HIS A 44 42.32 11.67 13.98
CA HIS A 44 42.79 10.33 14.31
C HIS A 44 42.24 9.75 15.63
N SER A 45 41.06 10.19 16.10
CA SER A 45 40.42 9.59 17.27
C SER A 45 40.10 8.11 16.98
N ARG A 46 40.33 7.24 17.97
CA ARG A 46 40.31 5.77 17.77
C ARG A 46 38.92 5.21 17.45
N ASP A 47 37.85 5.96 17.69
CA ASP A 47 36.48 5.42 17.76
C ASP A 47 35.64 5.63 16.48
N GLU A 48 35.96 6.62 15.63
CA GLU A 48 35.17 6.99 14.43
C GLU A 48 36.00 6.97 13.14
N LYS A 49 36.56 5.82 12.78
CA LYS A 49 37.29 5.67 11.52
C LYS A 49 36.32 5.57 10.32
N PRO A 50 36.48 6.36 9.24
CA PRO A 50 35.62 6.30 8.05
C PRO A 50 35.49 4.89 7.46
N GLU A 51 36.55 4.08 7.52
CA GLU A 51 36.55 2.72 6.98
C GLU A 51 35.66 1.76 7.78
N SER A 52 35.36 2.09 9.04
CA SER A 52 34.52 1.25 9.92
C SER A 52 33.03 1.54 9.78
N VAL A 53 32.67 2.68 9.19
CA VAL A 53 31.28 3.14 9.06
C VAL A 53 30.56 2.34 7.98
N GLN A 54 29.45 1.72 8.38
CA GLN A 54 28.55 0.94 7.52
C GLN A 54 27.19 1.62 7.36
N THR A 55 26.78 2.44 8.32
CA THR A 55 25.51 3.16 8.31
C THR A 55 25.75 4.65 8.46
N LEU A 56 25.16 5.46 7.58
CA LEU A 56 25.23 6.91 7.63
C LEU A 56 23.81 7.51 7.67
N PHE A 57 23.52 8.26 8.74
CA PHE A 57 22.28 8.98 8.89
C PHE A 57 22.49 10.48 8.66
N LEU A 58 21.76 11.03 7.69
CA LEU A 58 21.77 12.43 7.29
C LEU A 58 20.34 13.00 7.20
N TYR A 59 19.37 12.30 7.76
CA TYR A 59 17.97 12.66 7.63
C TYR A 59 17.60 13.92 8.44
N ASN A 60 16.56 14.64 8.01
CA ASN A 60 16.12 15.90 8.62
C ASN A 60 17.22 16.97 8.68
N ASN A 61 17.83 17.26 7.52
CA ASN A 61 18.80 18.33 7.34
C ASN A 61 18.36 19.28 6.20
N GLN A 62 19.25 20.16 5.75
CA GLN A 62 18.98 21.15 4.70
C GLN A 62 19.87 20.92 3.47
N LEU A 63 20.22 19.65 3.18
CA LEU A 63 21.10 19.30 2.08
C LEU A 63 20.42 19.56 0.72
N LEU A 64 21.08 20.36 -0.13
CA LEU A 64 20.65 20.60 -1.52
C LEU A 64 21.23 19.57 -2.48
N GLU A 65 22.43 19.09 -2.16
CA GLU A 65 23.15 18.01 -2.82
C GLU A 65 23.89 17.16 -1.80
N LEU A 66 24.13 15.90 -2.16
CA LEU A 66 24.97 15.01 -1.37
C LEU A 66 26.41 15.16 -1.85
N PRO A 67 27.34 15.66 -1.03
CA PRO A 67 28.69 15.97 -1.47
C PRO A 67 29.49 14.70 -1.77
N GLN A 68 30.39 14.77 -2.77
CA GLN A 68 31.29 13.66 -3.13
C GLN A 68 32.17 13.20 -1.98
N LYS A 69 32.39 14.04 -0.96
CA LYS A 69 33.18 13.71 0.23
C LYS A 69 32.57 12.58 1.06
N VAL A 70 31.28 12.24 0.88
CA VAL A 70 30.69 11.00 1.42
C VAL A 70 31.42 9.75 0.89
N GLY A 71 32.16 9.89 -0.22
CA GLY A 71 33.13 8.94 -0.77
C GLY A 71 34.13 8.32 0.22
N ILE A 72 34.38 8.97 1.37
CA ILE A 72 35.31 8.46 2.39
C ILE A 72 34.83 7.16 3.06
N PHE A 73 33.53 6.84 2.99
CA PHE A 73 32.95 5.66 3.65
C PHE A 73 32.97 4.43 2.74
N HIS A 74 34.11 3.76 2.62
CA HIS A 74 34.28 2.63 1.69
C HIS A 74 33.36 1.42 1.97
N ASN A 75 32.94 1.21 3.22
CA ASN A 75 32.14 0.06 3.65
C ASN A 75 30.65 0.41 3.86
N LEU A 76 30.19 1.52 3.28
CA LEU A 76 28.81 1.97 3.46
C LEU A 76 27.80 0.98 2.88
N ARG A 77 26.85 0.57 3.71
CA ARG A 77 25.77 -0.39 3.40
C ARG A 77 24.39 0.23 3.55
N ASN A 78 24.26 1.22 4.42
CA ASN A 78 22.98 1.83 4.76
C ASN A 78 23.16 3.34 4.76
N ILE A 79 22.34 4.04 3.98
CA ILE A 79 22.33 5.49 3.98
C ILE A 79 20.90 6.01 4.06
N ASP A 80 20.67 6.94 4.98
CA ASP A 80 19.42 7.68 5.11
C ASP A 80 19.65 9.16 4.89
N ILE A 81 19.18 9.67 3.77
CA ILE A 81 19.26 11.08 3.36
C ILE A 81 17.84 11.69 3.29
N SER A 82 16.88 11.09 3.99
CA SER A 82 15.47 11.51 3.92
C SER A 82 15.20 12.88 4.54
N ASN A 83 14.11 13.52 4.15
CA ASN A 83 13.71 14.84 4.68
C ASN A 83 14.82 15.89 4.52
N ASN A 84 15.29 16.03 3.28
CA ASN A 84 16.25 17.04 2.87
C ASN A 84 15.67 17.82 1.68
N ARG A 85 16.52 18.51 0.91
CA ARG A 85 16.14 19.24 -0.30
C ARG A 85 16.97 18.78 -1.50
N LEU A 86 17.32 17.48 -1.52
CA LEU A 86 18.16 16.91 -2.55
C LEU A 86 17.44 16.93 -3.89
N LYS A 87 18.10 17.50 -4.91
CA LYS A 87 17.62 17.50 -6.30
C LYS A 87 17.99 16.24 -7.05
N SER A 88 19.10 15.61 -6.67
CA SER A 88 19.64 14.44 -7.35
C SER A 88 20.20 13.42 -6.38
N LEU A 89 20.17 12.17 -6.83
CA LEU A 89 20.97 11.09 -6.26
C LEU A 89 22.25 10.99 -7.10
N PRO A 90 23.44 11.22 -6.53
CA PRO A 90 24.66 11.27 -7.31
C PRO A 90 25.16 9.88 -7.70
N GLU A 91 25.81 9.77 -8.86
CA GLU A 91 26.28 8.50 -9.43
C GLU A 91 27.30 7.78 -8.51
N PHE A 92 28.10 8.52 -7.74
CA PHE A 92 29.10 7.93 -6.85
C PHE A 92 28.49 7.01 -5.79
N LEU A 93 27.20 7.15 -5.46
CA LEU A 93 26.53 6.24 -4.52
C LEU A 93 26.52 4.80 -5.05
N THR A 94 26.53 4.62 -6.37
CA THR A 94 26.52 3.30 -7.01
C THR A 94 27.82 2.52 -6.77
N HIS A 95 28.90 3.18 -6.34
CA HIS A 95 30.15 2.53 -5.96
C HIS A 95 30.07 1.82 -4.61
N PHE A 96 29.09 2.17 -3.76
CA PHE A 96 28.91 1.53 -2.47
C PHE A 96 28.01 0.29 -2.60
N PRO A 97 28.34 -0.80 -1.90
CA PRO A 97 27.51 -2.01 -1.86
C PRO A 97 26.29 -1.84 -0.95
N LEU A 98 25.43 -0.86 -1.25
CA LEU A 98 24.29 -0.51 -0.42
C LEU A 98 23.29 -1.67 -0.32
N THR A 99 22.90 -2.00 0.91
CA THR A 99 21.74 -2.83 1.24
C THR A 99 20.46 -2.02 1.45
N SER A 100 20.57 -0.76 1.88
CA SER A 100 19.43 0.13 2.11
C SER A 100 19.74 1.57 1.71
N LEU A 101 18.89 2.16 0.88
CA LEU A 101 18.91 3.57 0.50
C LEU A 101 17.56 4.21 0.83
N ASN A 102 17.56 5.16 1.76
CA ASN A 102 16.38 5.98 2.06
C ASN A 102 16.61 7.43 1.63
N ALA A 103 15.93 7.86 0.56
CA ALA A 103 15.94 9.22 0.05
C ALA A 103 14.53 9.83 0.04
N LYS A 104 13.67 9.37 0.95
CA LYS A 104 12.29 9.86 1.11
C LYS A 104 12.25 11.37 1.35
N ASN A 105 11.19 12.06 0.90
CA ASN A 105 10.93 13.46 1.21
C ASN A 105 12.10 14.36 0.79
N ASN A 106 12.35 14.39 -0.52
CA ASN A 106 13.33 15.24 -1.18
C ASN A 106 12.67 15.86 -2.44
N ILE A 107 13.46 16.43 -3.35
CA ILE A 107 12.98 17.00 -4.62
C ILE A 107 13.60 16.30 -5.83
N ILE A 108 13.81 14.99 -5.72
CA ILE A 108 14.44 14.16 -6.76
C ILE A 108 13.46 13.95 -7.92
N SER A 109 13.93 14.18 -9.15
CA SER A 109 13.21 13.86 -10.39
C SER A 109 13.79 12.62 -11.08
N ASN A 110 13.07 12.07 -12.07
CA ASN A 110 13.51 10.90 -12.84
C ASN A 110 14.89 11.08 -13.49
N ASP A 111 15.16 12.25 -14.07
CA ASP A 111 16.43 12.57 -14.75
C ASP A 111 17.63 12.68 -13.79
N SER A 112 17.33 12.77 -12.50
CA SER A 112 18.30 13.01 -11.43
C SER A 112 18.62 11.74 -10.63
N LEU A 113 18.19 10.58 -11.12
CA LEU A 113 18.54 9.26 -10.56
C LEU A 113 19.83 8.73 -11.22
N PRO A 114 20.66 7.96 -10.49
CA PRO A 114 21.82 7.30 -11.04
C PRO A 114 21.45 6.40 -12.21
N LYS A 115 22.31 6.37 -13.23
CA LYS A 115 22.10 5.50 -14.40
C LYS A 115 22.44 4.05 -14.07
N SER A 116 23.40 3.83 -13.15
CA SER A 116 23.97 2.50 -12.87
C SER A 116 23.32 1.80 -11.67
N PHE A 117 21.99 1.69 -11.62
CA PHE A 117 21.33 0.88 -10.56
C PHE A 117 21.73 -0.58 -10.61
N LEU A 118 22.14 -1.08 -11.78
CA LEU A 118 22.68 -2.42 -11.95
C LEU A 118 23.79 -2.77 -10.95
N SER A 119 24.60 -1.80 -10.52
CA SER A 119 25.65 -1.97 -9.50
C SER A 119 25.10 -2.45 -8.15
N TRP A 120 23.83 -2.16 -7.88
CA TRP A 120 23.11 -2.55 -6.67
C TRP A 120 22.26 -3.81 -6.82
N SER A 121 22.22 -4.42 -8.01
CA SER A 121 21.33 -5.54 -8.33
C SER A 121 21.42 -6.71 -7.35
N THR A 122 22.62 -6.99 -6.84
CA THR A 122 22.88 -8.11 -5.91
C THR A 122 22.86 -7.70 -4.44
N THR A 123 22.95 -6.41 -4.13
CA THR A 123 23.15 -5.92 -2.75
C THR A 123 21.92 -5.22 -2.17
N LEU A 124 21.23 -4.39 -2.96
CA LEU A 124 20.19 -3.50 -2.44
C LEU A 124 18.88 -4.23 -2.20
N ARG A 125 18.43 -4.19 -0.94
CA ARG A 125 17.20 -4.84 -0.48
C ARG A 125 16.08 -3.85 -0.19
N LYS A 126 16.41 -2.62 0.20
CA LYS A 126 15.45 -1.58 0.56
C LYS A 126 15.76 -0.29 -0.20
N LEU A 127 14.79 0.18 -0.97
CA LEU A 127 14.84 1.46 -1.67
C LEU A 127 13.61 2.28 -1.31
N ASN A 128 13.84 3.49 -0.81
CA ASN A 128 12.77 4.43 -0.50
C ASN A 128 13.02 5.76 -1.20
N LEU A 129 12.20 6.07 -2.20
CA LEU A 129 12.13 7.31 -2.95
C LEU A 129 10.77 8.00 -2.76
N GLY A 130 10.02 7.66 -1.71
CA GLY A 130 8.70 8.24 -1.50
C GLY A 130 8.76 9.75 -1.22
N GLY A 131 7.74 10.52 -1.57
CA GLY A 131 7.71 11.97 -1.31
C GLY A 131 8.73 12.75 -2.14
N ASN A 132 8.86 12.44 -3.42
CA ASN A 132 9.74 13.13 -4.36
C ASN A 132 8.95 13.67 -5.56
N ASN A 133 9.65 14.11 -6.61
CA ASN A 133 9.07 14.65 -7.84
C ASN A 133 9.20 13.66 -9.01
N LEU A 134 9.04 12.35 -8.74
CA LEU A 134 9.06 11.34 -9.81
C LEU A 134 7.77 11.41 -10.62
N SER A 135 7.87 11.69 -11.92
CA SER A 135 6.76 11.73 -12.87
C SER A 135 6.42 10.36 -13.46
N HIS A 136 7.40 9.46 -13.51
CA HIS A 136 7.24 8.10 -14.03
C HIS A 136 7.90 7.09 -13.11
N PHE A 137 7.55 5.82 -13.24
CA PHE A 137 8.23 4.75 -12.52
C PHE A 137 9.70 4.68 -12.95
N PRO A 138 10.67 4.66 -12.02
CA PRO A 138 12.09 4.55 -12.36
C PRO A 138 12.41 3.16 -12.91
N MET A 139 12.58 3.05 -14.24
CA MET A 139 12.82 1.79 -14.93
C MET A 139 14.09 1.08 -14.44
N GLN A 140 15.07 1.83 -13.95
CA GLN A 140 16.29 1.35 -13.31
C GLN A 140 16.01 0.43 -12.11
N CYS A 141 14.88 0.61 -11.41
CA CYS A 141 14.50 -0.28 -10.29
C CYS A 141 14.19 -1.71 -10.74
N LEU A 142 13.84 -1.91 -12.01
CA LEU A 142 13.53 -3.24 -12.56
C LEU A 142 14.78 -4.13 -12.70
N GLU A 143 15.98 -3.55 -12.56
CA GLU A 143 17.27 -4.25 -12.59
C GLU A 143 17.67 -4.78 -11.21
N LEU A 144 16.95 -4.39 -10.14
CA LEU A 144 17.28 -4.71 -8.76
C LEU A 144 16.70 -6.06 -8.33
N SER A 145 17.29 -7.16 -8.76
CA SER A 145 16.77 -8.52 -8.53
C SER A 145 16.70 -8.92 -7.04
N ASN A 146 17.55 -8.36 -6.17
CA ASN A 146 17.52 -8.64 -4.72
C ASN A 146 16.64 -7.68 -3.91
N LEU A 147 15.90 -6.77 -4.57
CA LEU A 147 15.08 -5.78 -3.89
C LEU A 147 13.85 -6.42 -3.24
N LYS A 148 13.70 -6.20 -1.93
CA LYS A 148 12.58 -6.72 -1.14
C LYS A 148 11.55 -5.65 -0.78
N TYR A 149 11.99 -4.40 -0.65
CA TYR A 149 11.16 -3.29 -0.20
C TYR A 149 11.33 -2.11 -1.14
N LEU A 150 10.27 -1.75 -1.86
CA LEU A 150 10.23 -0.60 -2.74
C LEU A 150 9.16 0.38 -2.28
N TYR A 151 9.60 1.57 -1.88
CA TYR A 151 8.72 2.67 -1.50
C TYR A 151 8.90 3.83 -2.47
N ILE A 152 7.89 4.08 -3.28
CA ILE A 152 7.83 5.16 -4.29
C ILE A 152 6.49 5.92 -4.21
N GLY A 153 5.81 5.83 -3.07
CA GLY A 153 4.58 6.58 -2.80
C GLY A 153 4.78 8.10 -2.70
N SER A 154 3.69 8.86 -2.73
CA SER A 154 3.71 10.33 -2.68
C SER A 154 4.59 10.95 -3.76
N ASN A 155 4.42 10.49 -5.00
CA ASN A 155 5.08 11.01 -6.21
C ASN A 155 3.99 11.39 -7.24
N GLN A 156 4.35 11.49 -8.52
CA GLN A 156 3.44 11.85 -9.61
C GLN A 156 3.36 10.75 -10.67
N ILE A 157 3.65 9.51 -10.29
CA ILE A 157 3.74 8.35 -11.19
C ILE A 157 2.35 8.01 -11.73
N GLU A 158 2.25 7.87 -13.05
CA GLU A 158 0.98 7.59 -13.74
C GLU A 158 0.78 6.10 -14.05
N GLU A 159 1.88 5.33 -14.17
CA GLU A 159 1.83 3.90 -14.48
C GLU A 159 2.89 3.09 -13.73
N ILE A 160 2.52 1.85 -13.38
CA ILE A 160 3.48 0.81 -13.00
C ILE A 160 3.88 0.08 -14.29
N PRO A 161 5.18 -0.14 -14.56
CA PRO A 161 5.60 -0.79 -15.78
C PRO A 161 5.16 -2.26 -15.81
N ARG A 162 4.81 -2.75 -17.00
CA ARG A 162 4.43 -4.15 -17.20
C ARG A 162 5.54 -5.13 -16.80
N ASN A 163 6.79 -4.71 -16.71
CA ASN A 163 7.92 -5.57 -16.37
C ASN A 163 8.27 -5.54 -14.87
N ILE A 164 7.36 -5.08 -14.00
CA ILE A 164 7.56 -5.04 -12.54
C ILE A 164 7.87 -6.42 -11.94
N ASN A 165 7.36 -7.48 -12.57
CA ASN A 165 7.61 -8.88 -12.21
C ASN A 165 9.08 -9.31 -12.32
N LYS A 166 9.97 -8.50 -12.91
CA LYS A 166 11.42 -8.73 -12.87
C LYS A 166 12.00 -8.64 -11.45
N ILE A 167 11.34 -7.92 -10.55
CA ILE A 167 11.73 -7.81 -9.14
C ILE A 167 11.09 -8.97 -8.36
N THR A 168 11.54 -10.19 -8.65
CA THR A 168 10.88 -11.43 -8.18
C THR A 168 10.84 -11.57 -6.66
N GLY A 169 11.84 -11.04 -5.95
CA GLY A 169 11.92 -11.08 -4.49
C GLY A 169 11.17 -9.97 -3.74
N LEU A 170 10.35 -9.18 -4.44
CA LEU A 170 9.68 -8.02 -3.84
C LEU A 170 8.59 -8.46 -2.84
N SER A 171 8.75 -8.05 -1.58
CA SER A 171 7.83 -8.35 -0.49
C SER A 171 6.91 -7.17 -0.16
N ILE A 172 7.40 -5.94 -0.32
CA ILE A 172 6.61 -4.72 -0.11
C ILE A 172 6.72 -3.81 -1.32
N LEU A 173 5.57 -3.48 -1.90
CA LEU A 173 5.43 -2.46 -2.94
C LEU A 173 4.51 -1.35 -2.43
N CYS A 174 5.07 -0.15 -2.22
CA CYS A 174 4.33 1.02 -1.83
C CYS A 174 4.39 2.09 -2.91
N VAL A 175 3.26 2.30 -3.58
CA VAL A 175 3.03 3.26 -4.67
C VAL A 175 1.83 4.16 -4.37
N GLY A 176 1.39 4.23 -3.10
CA GLY A 176 0.26 5.07 -2.72
C GLY A 176 0.55 6.57 -2.83
N GLY A 177 -0.44 7.42 -3.04
CA GLY A 177 -0.24 8.87 -3.22
C GLY A 177 0.39 9.22 -4.57
N ASN A 178 -0.04 8.56 -5.64
CA ASN A 178 0.44 8.78 -7.01
C ASN A 178 -0.76 9.13 -7.92
N ARG A 179 -0.59 9.01 -9.24
CA ARG A 179 -1.62 9.30 -10.24
C ARG A 179 -2.04 8.06 -11.02
N LEU A 180 -1.82 6.87 -10.44
CA LEU A 180 -2.06 5.59 -11.10
C LEU A 180 -3.53 5.46 -11.50
N SER A 181 -3.78 5.16 -12.77
CA SER A 181 -5.11 4.85 -13.31
C SER A 181 -5.41 3.35 -13.31
N ASP A 182 -4.38 2.51 -13.38
CA ASP A 182 -4.50 1.05 -13.39
C ASP A 182 -3.31 0.37 -12.69
N VAL A 183 -3.49 -0.91 -12.34
CA VAL A 183 -2.44 -1.81 -11.85
C VAL A 183 -2.26 -2.91 -12.90
N PRO A 184 -1.07 -3.08 -13.51
CA PRO A 184 -0.88 -4.06 -14.58
C PRO A 184 -0.99 -5.48 -14.05
N ASP A 185 -1.44 -6.41 -14.91
CA ASP A 185 -1.62 -7.83 -14.54
C ASP A 185 -0.34 -8.48 -14.00
N THR A 186 0.82 -7.99 -14.43
CA THR A 186 2.12 -8.50 -14.02
C THR A 186 2.46 -8.22 -12.56
N VAL A 187 1.75 -7.32 -11.87
CA VAL A 187 1.81 -7.23 -10.40
C VAL A 187 1.39 -8.55 -9.77
N GLY A 188 0.42 -9.26 -10.35
CA GLY A 188 -0.02 -10.58 -9.89
C GLY A 188 1.08 -11.65 -9.95
N ASN A 189 2.19 -11.41 -10.66
CA ASN A 189 3.32 -12.34 -10.77
C ASN A 189 4.41 -12.10 -9.71
N LEU A 190 4.19 -11.19 -8.76
CA LEU A 190 5.10 -10.96 -7.63
C LEU A 190 4.79 -11.96 -6.51
N GLU A 191 5.23 -13.20 -6.67
CA GLU A 191 4.86 -14.33 -5.80
C GLU A 191 5.23 -14.14 -4.31
N ASP A 192 6.25 -13.33 -4.03
CA ASP A 192 6.73 -13.01 -2.69
C ASP A 192 6.05 -11.78 -2.05
N LEU A 193 5.13 -11.11 -2.76
CA LEU A 193 4.52 -9.87 -2.29
C LEU A 193 3.58 -10.11 -1.10
N GLU A 194 3.91 -9.49 0.03
CA GLU A 194 3.13 -9.54 1.26
C GLU A 194 2.32 -8.27 1.50
N VAL A 195 2.82 -7.12 1.03
CA VAL A 195 2.18 -5.81 1.24
C VAL A 195 2.13 -5.04 -0.07
N LEU A 196 0.92 -4.69 -0.49
CA LEU A 196 0.66 -3.82 -1.62
C LEU A 196 -0.11 -2.58 -1.16
N ILE A 197 0.52 -1.40 -1.29
CA ILE A 197 -0.07 -0.11 -0.96
C ILE A 197 -0.21 0.69 -2.25
N VAL A 198 -1.45 0.83 -2.71
CA VAL A 198 -1.86 1.59 -3.91
C VAL A 198 -2.93 2.63 -3.57
N SER A 199 -3.08 2.97 -2.28
CA SER A 199 -4.02 3.97 -1.78
C SER A 199 -3.75 5.36 -2.33
N ASP A 200 -4.75 6.25 -2.35
CA ASP A 200 -4.58 7.65 -2.81
C ASP A 200 -4.04 7.71 -4.25
N ASN A 201 -4.80 7.08 -5.15
CA ASN A 201 -4.56 7.01 -6.59
C ASN A 201 -5.88 7.23 -7.33
N ARG A 202 -5.94 6.90 -8.63
CA ARG A 202 -7.11 7.08 -9.49
C ARG A 202 -7.65 5.75 -10.03
N LEU A 203 -7.38 4.64 -9.34
CA LEU A 203 -7.74 3.30 -9.78
C LEU A 203 -9.26 3.14 -9.87
N GLU A 204 -9.76 2.69 -11.01
CA GLU A 204 -11.19 2.41 -11.21
C GLU A 204 -11.55 0.93 -11.02
N SER A 205 -10.58 0.05 -11.24
CA SER A 205 -10.68 -1.39 -11.03
C SER A 205 -9.33 -1.97 -10.59
N LEU A 206 -9.33 -3.27 -10.27
CA LEU A 206 -8.12 -4.04 -10.06
C LEU A 206 -8.11 -5.23 -11.04
N PRO A 207 -6.94 -5.65 -11.51
CA PRO A 207 -6.82 -6.84 -12.34
C PRO A 207 -7.18 -8.11 -11.57
N ALA A 208 -7.78 -9.09 -12.25
CA ALA A 208 -8.10 -10.40 -11.65
C ALA A 208 -6.83 -11.15 -11.18
N SER A 209 -5.70 -10.90 -11.83
CA SER A 209 -4.38 -11.44 -11.48
C SER A 209 -3.91 -11.06 -10.08
N ILE A 210 -4.52 -10.05 -9.42
CA ILE A 210 -4.23 -9.75 -8.00
C ILE A 210 -4.41 -10.98 -7.11
N ALA A 211 -5.33 -11.88 -7.47
CA ALA A 211 -5.62 -13.13 -6.78
C ALA A 211 -4.45 -14.14 -6.80
N ASN A 212 -3.45 -13.93 -7.66
CA ASN A 212 -2.26 -14.77 -7.75
C ASN A 212 -1.26 -14.50 -6.61
N LEU A 213 -1.39 -13.38 -5.90
CA LEU A 213 -0.52 -13.00 -4.79
C LEU A 213 -0.80 -13.81 -3.53
N LYS A 214 -0.41 -15.09 -3.52
CA LYS A 214 -0.77 -16.05 -2.45
C LYS A 214 -0.22 -15.69 -1.07
N LYS A 215 0.82 -14.87 -1.00
CA LYS A 215 1.43 -14.39 0.25
C LYS A 215 0.93 -13.01 0.70
N LEU A 216 0.02 -12.38 -0.04
CA LEU A 216 -0.46 -11.04 0.27
C LEU A 216 -1.21 -11.02 1.62
N LYS A 217 -0.72 -10.23 2.56
CA LYS A 217 -1.27 -10.02 3.90
C LYS A 217 -1.98 -8.69 4.03
N THR A 218 -1.48 -7.65 3.36
CA THR A 218 -2.03 -6.29 3.43
C THR A 218 -2.21 -5.71 2.03
N LEU A 219 -3.43 -5.27 1.74
CA LEU A 219 -3.83 -4.58 0.52
C LEU A 219 -4.51 -3.25 0.86
N GLN A 220 -3.84 -2.14 0.60
CA GLN A 220 -4.38 -0.80 0.85
C GLN A 220 -4.80 -0.12 -0.45
N LEU A 221 -6.11 0.07 -0.61
CA LEU A 221 -6.78 0.62 -1.80
C LEU A 221 -7.61 1.87 -1.49
N HIS A 222 -7.57 2.38 -0.26
CA HIS A 222 -8.39 3.52 0.13
C HIS A 222 -8.08 4.77 -0.70
N LYS A 223 -9.02 5.70 -0.80
CA LYS A 223 -8.89 6.92 -1.61
C LYS A 223 -8.55 6.60 -3.08
N ASN A 224 -9.41 5.79 -3.70
CA ASN A 224 -9.35 5.51 -5.14
C ASN A 224 -10.74 5.74 -5.76
N ARG A 225 -10.91 5.33 -7.02
CA ARG A 225 -12.16 5.44 -7.77
C ARG A 225 -12.80 4.08 -8.00
N LEU A 226 -12.48 3.09 -7.16
CA LEU A 226 -12.91 1.71 -7.35
C LEU A 226 -14.43 1.61 -7.27
N ARG A 227 -15.03 1.07 -8.33
CA ARG A 227 -16.48 0.77 -8.40
C ARG A 227 -16.80 -0.68 -8.11
N THR A 228 -15.84 -1.57 -8.35
CA THR A 228 -15.95 -3.02 -8.16
C THR A 228 -14.59 -3.58 -7.73
N LEU A 229 -14.59 -4.79 -7.19
CA LEU A 229 -13.40 -5.60 -7.01
C LEU A 229 -13.51 -6.87 -7.88
N PRO A 230 -12.38 -7.41 -8.37
CA PRO A 230 -12.40 -8.69 -9.07
C PRO A 230 -12.91 -9.79 -8.13
N THR A 231 -13.76 -10.67 -8.65
CA THR A 231 -14.34 -11.79 -7.89
C THR A 231 -13.26 -12.72 -7.32
N GLU A 232 -12.14 -12.81 -8.00
CA GLU A 232 -10.99 -13.65 -7.70
C GLU A 232 -10.25 -13.22 -6.44
N ILE A 233 -10.47 -12.00 -5.93
CA ILE A 233 -9.83 -11.50 -4.71
C ILE A 233 -10.10 -12.40 -3.49
N VAL A 234 -11.19 -13.18 -3.51
CA VAL A 234 -11.52 -14.19 -2.48
C VAL A 234 -10.50 -15.32 -2.41
N ALA A 235 -9.69 -15.53 -3.44
CA ALA A 235 -8.63 -16.53 -3.46
C ALA A 235 -7.39 -16.13 -2.63
N LEU A 236 -7.33 -14.89 -2.13
CA LEU A 236 -6.26 -14.38 -1.28
C LEU A 236 -6.40 -14.88 0.16
N LYS A 237 -6.03 -16.14 0.39
CA LYS A 237 -6.19 -16.83 1.69
C LYS A 237 -5.38 -16.21 2.84
N CYS A 238 -4.30 -15.50 2.54
CA CYS A 238 -3.43 -14.87 3.55
C CYS A 238 -3.81 -13.41 3.85
N LEU A 239 -4.82 -12.85 3.17
CA LEU A 239 -5.16 -11.45 3.30
C LEU A 239 -5.80 -11.16 4.66
N SER A 240 -5.10 -10.37 5.46
CA SER A 240 -5.47 -9.97 6.82
C SER A 240 -5.90 -8.51 6.92
N GLU A 241 -5.51 -7.67 5.95
CA GLU A 241 -5.85 -6.25 5.96
C GLU A 241 -6.23 -5.83 4.55
N LEU A 242 -7.46 -5.33 4.41
CA LEU A 242 -7.98 -4.77 3.17
C LEU A 242 -8.63 -3.43 3.48
N SER A 243 -8.06 -2.36 2.94
CA SER A 243 -8.60 -1.01 3.13
C SER A 243 -9.22 -0.50 1.84
N LEU A 244 -10.54 -0.28 1.85
CA LEU A 244 -11.33 0.19 0.70
C LEU A 244 -11.97 1.57 0.93
N ARG A 245 -11.71 2.20 2.08
CA ARG A 245 -12.32 3.47 2.49
C ARG A 245 -12.19 4.52 1.38
N GLU A 246 -13.16 5.44 1.29
CA GLU A 246 -13.11 6.53 0.31
C GLU A 246 -12.99 6.01 -1.15
N ASN A 247 -13.73 4.93 -1.45
CA ASN A 247 -14.00 4.48 -2.81
C ASN A 247 -15.52 4.52 -3.08
N PRO A 248 -15.95 4.77 -4.33
CA PRO A 248 -17.36 4.73 -4.72
C PRO A 248 -18.08 3.44 -4.34
N LEU A 249 -17.40 2.27 -4.39
CA LEU A 249 -17.98 0.99 -4.00
C LEU A 249 -18.42 0.95 -2.52
N VAL A 250 -17.68 1.61 -1.62
CA VAL A 250 -18.01 1.68 -0.19
C VAL A 250 -19.16 2.66 0.04
N VAL A 251 -19.14 3.82 -0.63
CA VAL A 251 -20.22 4.81 -0.49
C VAL A 251 -21.55 4.25 -0.98
N LYS A 252 -21.55 3.58 -2.13
CA LYS A 252 -22.75 2.91 -2.66
C LYS A 252 -23.26 1.87 -1.67
N PHE A 253 -22.37 1.05 -1.13
CA PHE A 253 -22.72 0.04 -0.14
C PHE A 253 -23.33 0.64 1.13
N VAL A 254 -22.70 1.67 1.71
CA VAL A 254 -23.20 2.32 2.92
C VAL A 254 -24.57 2.95 2.66
N ASN A 255 -24.75 3.66 1.54
CA ASN A 255 -26.04 4.24 1.16
C ASN A 255 -27.12 3.16 0.98
N ASP A 256 -26.82 2.08 0.26
CA ASP A 256 -27.76 0.97 0.02
C ASP A 256 -28.10 0.21 1.32
N MET A 257 -27.17 0.09 2.28
CA MET A 257 -27.41 -0.51 3.59
C MET A 257 -28.13 0.40 4.58
N THR A 258 -27.92 1.72 4.53
CA THR A 258 -28.60 2.66 5.43
C THR A 258 -30.12 2.68 5.24
N TYR A 259 -30.64 2.11 4.15
CA TYR A 259 -32.06 2.17 3.84
C TYR A 259 -32.86 0.87 4.04
N ASN A 260 -32.24 -0.28 4.32
CA ASN A 260 -32.99 -1.51 4.57
C ASN A 260 -32.43 -2.29 5.78
N PRO A 261 -33.10 -2.29 6.95
CA PRO A 261 -32.75 -3.21 8.02
C PRO A 261 -32.86 -4.65 7.51
N ALA A 262 -31.94 -5.51 7.94
CA ALA A 262 -31.98 -6.94 7.61
C ALA A 262 -33.37 -7.49 7.97
N SER A 263 -34.00 -8.18 7.02
CA SER A 263 -35.32 -8.76 7.27
C SER A 263 -35.23 -9.82 8.37
N LEU A 264 -36.34 -10.07 9.06
CA LEU A 264 -36.41 -11.17 10.04
C LEU A 264 -36.01 -12.51 9.42
N LEU A 265 -36.30 -12.71 8.13
CA LEU A 265 -35.91 -13.89 7.36
C LEU A 265 -34.38 -14.02 7.23
N GLU A 266 -33.70 -12.93 6.88
CA GLU A 266 -32.24 -12.86 6.79
C GLU A 266 -31.57 -13.10 8.15
N ILE A 267 -32.09 -12.46 9.21
CA ILE A 267 -31.56 -12.61 10.57
C ILE A 267 -31.74 -14.05 11.06
N SER A 268 -32.90 -14.66 10.80
CA SER A 268 -33.19 -16.04 11.18
C SER A 268 -32.26 -17.02 10.46
N ALA A 269 -32.07 -16.85 9.15
CA ALA A 269 -31.16 -17.70 8.36
C ALA A 269 -29.71 -17.58 8.82
N ARG A 270 -29.25 -16.35 9.11
CA ARG A 270 -27.91 -16.11 9.66
C ARG A 270 -27.72 -16.78 11.00
N SER A 271 -28.70 -16.69 11.90
CA SER A 271 -28.62 -17.31 13.22
C SER A 271 -28.45 -18.83 13.14
N ILE A 272 -29.22 -19.49 12.27
CA ILE A 272 -29.13 -20.94 12.03
C ILE A 272 -27.74 -21.33 11.52
N LYS A 273 -27.20 -20.60 10.53
CA LYS A 273 -25.88 -20.90 9.95
C LYS A 273 -24.72 -20.59 10.89
N ILE A 274 -24.74 -19.45 11.59
CA ILE A 274 -23.67 -19.02 12.50
C ILE A 274 -23.51 -20.01 13.66
N HIS A 275 -24.62 -20.49 14.22
CA HIS A 275 -24.62 -21.39 15.37
C HIS A 275 -24.67 -22.86 14.97
N ASN A 276 -24.55 -23.18 13.67
CA ASN A 276 -24.68 -24.54 13.13
C ASN A 276 -25.89 -25.28 13.73
N VAL A 277 -27.04 -24.62 13.77
CA VAL A 277 -28.27 -25.20 14.30
C VAL A 277 -28.70 -26.31 13.35
N ASN A 278 -28.76 -27.54 13.85
CA ASN A 278 -29.35 -28.65 13.11
C ASN A 278 -30.86 -28.45 13.01
N TYR A 279 -31.40 -28.63 11.81
CA TYR A 279 -32.83 -28.53 11.55
C TYR A 279 -33.26 -29.57 10.52
N CYS A 280 -34.50 -30.03 10.62
CA CYS A 280 -35.19 -30.79 9.59
C CYS A 280 -36.10 -29.88 8.75
N HIS A 281 -36.37 -30.26 7.50
CA HIS A 281 -37.23 -29.48 6.57
C HIS A 281 -38.66 -29.24 7.09
N SER A 282 -39.13 -30.02 8.07
CA SER A 282 -40.44 -29.83 8.69
C SER A 282 -40.44 -28.85 9.87
N GLU A 283 -39.27 -28.46 10.39
CA GLU A 283 -39.14 -27.68 11.62
C GLU A 283 -39.04 -26.17 11.38
N LEU A 284 -38.70 -25.76 10.16
CA LEU A 284 -38.56 -24.37 9.77
C LEU A 284 -39.66 -23.94 8.78
N PRO A 285 -40.06 -22.67 8.78
CA PRO A 285 -40.93 -22.13 7.75
C PRO A 285 -40.34 -22.36 6.35
N GLN A 286 -41.18 -22.75 5.38
CA GLN A 286 -40.73 -23.02 4.01
C GLN A 286 -39.98 -21.84 3.39
N CYS A 287 -40.42 -20.60 3.63
CA CYS A 287 -39.73 -19.40 3.15
C CYS A 287 -38.29 -19.27 3.70
N LEU A 288 -38.04 -19.74 4.93
CA LEU A 288 -36.70 -19.74 5.55
C LEU A 288 -35.85 -20.88 5.00
N ILE A 289 -36.45 -22.03 4.72
CA ILE A 289 -35.78 -23.16 4.05
C ILE A 289 -35.36 -22.78 2.63
N ASP A 290 -36.28 -22.19 1.86
CA ASP A 290 -36.02 -21.71 0.51
C ASP A 290 -34.93 -20.62 0.53
N TYR A 291 -34.94 -19.74 1.53
CA TYR A 291 -33.92 -18.72 1.75
C TYR A 291 -32.56 -19.30 2.17
N LEU A 292 -32.54 -20.34 3.02
CA LEU A 292 -31.33 -21.07 3.40
C LEU A 292 -30.75 -21.87 2.23
N ALA A 293 -31.60 -22.36 1.33
CA ALA A 293 -31.23 -23.02 0.08
C ALA A 293 -30.78 -22.01 -1.00
N SER A 294 -31.32 -20.79 -0.97
CA SER A 294 -30.89 -19.69 -1.83
C SER A 294 -29.57 -19.06 -1.40
N ALA A 295 -28.98 -19.48 -0.27
CA ALA A 295 -27.69 -19.00 0.22
C ALA A 295 -26.50 -19.34 -0.72
N HIS A 296 -26.75 -19.95 -1.87
CA HIS A 296 -25.78 -19.97 -2.96
C HIS A 296 -25.91 -18.75 -3.89
N HIS A 297 -27.06 -18.10 -4.00
CA HIS A 297 -27.32 -16.96 -4.89
C HIS A 297 -27.35 -15.62 -4.13
N CYS A 298 -26.85 -14.55 -4.75
CA CYS A 298 -26.86 -13.22 -4.16
C CYS A 298 -28.28 -12.75 -3.83
N LEU A 299 -28.47 -12.25 -2.61
CA LEU A 299 -29.76 -11.82 -2.08
C LEU A 299 -30.22 -10.46 -2.62
N ASN A 300 -29.41 -9.79 -3.44
CA ASN A 300 -29.79 -8.56 -4.13
C ASN A 300 -30.41 -8.91 -5.49
N PRO A 301 -31.71 -8.64 -5.72
CA PRO A 301 -32.38 -8.94 -7.00
C PRO A 301 -31.84 -8.14 -8.19
N LYS A 302 -30.93 -7.18 -7.96
CA LYS A 302 -30.18 -6.44 -9.00
C LYS A 302 -28.79 -7.02 -9.27
N CYS A 303 -28.40 -8.12 -8.62
CA CYS A 303 -27.08 -8.73 -8.69
C CYS A 303 -27.20 -10.22 -9.04
N ASN A 304 -26.91 -10.60 -10.29
CA ASN A 304 -26.89 -11.99 -10.75
C ASN A 304 -25.54 -12.70 -10.48
N GLY A 305 -24.89 -12.37 -9.36
CA GLY A 305 -23.64 -13.02 -8.92
C GLY A 305 -23.92 -14.08 -7.84
N VAL A 306 -23.07 -15.09 -7.74
CA VAL A 306 -23.26 -16.27 -6.88
C VAL A 306 -22.12 -16.35 -5.85
N PHE A 307 -22.46 -16.89 -4.67
CA PHE A 307 -21.66 -17.55 -3.63
C PHE A 307 -21.34 -16.86 -2.30
N PHE A 308 -21.76 -17.59 -1.27
CA PHE A 308 -21.28 -17.63 0.09
C PHE A 308 -20.28 -18.79 0.22
N ASP A 309 -19.07 -18.50 0.68
CA ASP A 309 -18.33 -19.43 1.54
C ASP A 309 -17.47 -18.63 2.54
N ASN A 310 -17.52 -19.08 3.79
CA ASN A 310 -16.92 -18.44 4.95
C ASN A 310 -15.43 -18.80 5.00
N ARG A 311 -14.54 -17.80 4.82
CA ARG A 311 -13.25 -17.76 5.55
C ARG A 311 -12.49 -16.45 5.36
N VAL A 312 -13.05 -15.36 5.89
CA VAL A 312 -12.29 -14.11 6.07
C VAL A 312 -12.58 -13.55 7.46
N GLU A 313 -12.22 -14.33 8.49
CA GLU A 313 -12.49 -13.99 9.89
C GLU A 313 -11.68 -12.78 10.40
N HIS A 314 -10.63 -12.37 9.68
CA HIS A 314 -9.64 -11.45 10.22
C HIS A 314 -9.25 -10.30 9.27
N ILE A 315 -10.09 -9.90 8.30
CA ILE A 315 -9.84 -8.63 7.62
C ILE A 315 -10.26 -7.48 8.53
N LYS A 316 -9.27 -6.75 9.04
CA LYS A 316 -9.52 -5.46 9.71
C LYS A 316 -9.96 -4.44 8.66
N PHE A 317 -11.27 -4.26 8.53
CA PHE A 317 -11.83 -3.11 7.83
C PHE A 317 -11.60 -1.88 8.70
N VAL A 318 -10.71 -0.98 8.25
CA VAL A 318 -10.50 0.31 8.89
C VAL A 318 -11.43 1.33 8.24
N ASP A 319 -12.69 1.33 8.66
CA ASP A 319 -13.67 2.39 8.36
C ASP A 319 -14.39 2.77 9.68
N PHE A 320 -14.77 4.06 9.78
CA PHE A 320 -15.41 4.77 10.88
C PHE A 320 -15.75 3.91 12.13
N CYS A 321 -14.97 4.12 13.19
CA CYS A 321 -15.28 3.71 14.56
C CYS A 321 -15.35 2.19 14.83
N GLY A 322 -14.82 1.31 13.98
CA GLY A 322 -14.68 -0.11 14.30
C GLY A 322 -16.00 -0.86 14.52
N LYS A 323 -17.12 -0.32 14.00
CA LYS A 323 -18.47 -0.79 14.35
C LYS A 323 -19.12 -1.70 13.29
N TYR A 324 -18.58 -1.77 12.08
CA TYR A 324 -19.16 -2.59 11.01
C TYR A 324 -18.11 -3.52 10.38
N ARG A 325 -18.22 -4.83 10.65
CA ARG A 325 -17.58 -5.87 9.85
C ARG A 325 -18.42 -6.06 8.59
N VAL A 326 -18.01 -5.45 7.49
CA VAL A 326 -18.73 -5.60 6.21
C VAL A 326 -18.32 -6.94 5.56
N PRO A 327 -19.26 -7.80 5.14
CA PRO A 327 -18.91 -9.01 4.40
C PRO A 327 -18.24 -8.63 3.07
N LEU A 328 -16.97 -9.02 2.89
CA LEU A 328 -16.20 -8.83 1.65
C LEU A 328 -16.99 -9.23 0.39
N LEU A 329 -17.82 -10.27 0.53
CA LEU A 329 -18.65 -10.85 -0.52
C LEU A 329 -19.68 -9.88 -1.13
N GLN A 330 -20.13 -8.87 -0.38
CA GLN A 330 -21.10 -7.88 -0.90
C GLN A 330 -20.46 -6.85 -1.87
N TYR A 331 -19.13 -6.77 -1.93
CA TYR A 331 -18.39 -5.88 -2.84
C TYR A 331 -17.96 -6.56 -4.16
N LEU A 332 -18.19 -7.87 -4.29
CA LEU A 332 -17.84 -8.66 -5.47
C LEU A 332 -18.97 -8.56 -6.52
N CYS A 333 -19.14 -7.38 -7.12
CA CYS A 333 -20.02 -7.24 -8.28
C CYS A 333 -19.21 -7.42 -9.58
N SER A 334 -19.76 -8.17 -10.54
CA SER A 334 -19.25 -8.25 -11.91
C SER A 334 -19.21 -6.87 -12.57
N SER A 335 -18.20 -6.61 -13.42
CA SER A 335 -18.11 -5.40 -14.25
C SER A 335 -19.35 -5.17 -15.14
N LYS A 336 -20.13 -6.23 -15.42
CA LYS A 336 -21.40 -6.17 -16.16
C LYS A 336 -22.58 -5.64 -15.34
N CYS A 337 -22.44 -5.48 -14.02
CA CYS A 337 -23.48 -4.91 -13.14
C CYS A 337 -23.46 -3.38 -13.11
N VAL A 338 -22.50 -2.73 -13.76
CA VAL A 338 -22.45 -1.28 -13.97
C VAL A 338 -23.18 -0.97 -15.26
N VAL A 339 -24.51 -1.05 -15.24
CA VAL A 339 -25.31 -0.43 -16.30
C VAL A 339 -25.17 1.08 -16.14
N ASP A 340 -24.84 1.77 -17.22
CA ASP A 340 -24.80 3.23 -17.28
C ASP A 340 -26.08 3.81 -16.67
N ASN A 341 -25.91 4.70 -15.69
CA ASN A 341 -27.02 5.41 -15.03
C ASN A 341 -27.71 6.44 -15.96
N SER A 342 -27.53 6.37 -17.28
CA SER A 342 -28.28 7.17 -18.25
C SER A 342 -29.72 6.71 -18.44
N VAL A 343 -30.08 5.50 -17.99
CA VAL A 343 -31.44 4.93 -18.19
C VAL A 343 -32.31 4.99 -16.92
N LEU A 344 -31.75 5.29 -15.75
CA LEU A 344 -32.53 5.44 -14.50
C LEU A 344 -33.08 6.87 -14.30
N GLN A 345 -32.88 7.78 -15.26
CA GLN A 345 -33.47 9.13 -15.27
C GLN A 345 -34.86 9.22 -15.94
N SER A 346 -35.41 8.15 -16.52
CA SER A 346 -36.69 8.22 -17.24
C SER A 346 -37.91 7.67 -16.51
N GLN A 347 -37.79 7.22 -15.25
CA GLN A 347 -38.95 6.88 -14.42
C GLN A 347 -38.80 7.42 -12.99
N ALA A 348 -38.64 8.73 -12.89
CA ALA A 348 -38.95 9.47 -11.68
C ALA A 348 -40.31 10.13 -11.86
N ASP A 349 -41.38 9.38 -11.55
CA ASP A 349 -42.73 9.94 -11.41
C ASP A 349 -42.78 10.69 -10.07
N TYR A 350 -42.18 11.89 -10.06
CA TYR A 350 -42.36 12.85 -8.99
C TYR A 350 -43.76 13.44 -9.10
N GLY A 351 -44.69 12.94 -8.29
CA GLY A 351 -45.92 13.67 -8.07
C GLY A 351 -47.02 12.91 -7.33
N ARG A 352 -47.02 12.99 -6.00
CA ARG A 352 -48.03 13.77 -5.24
C ARG A 352 -48.12 13.31 -3.78
N MET A 353 -47.39 14.00 -2.92
CA MET A 353 -47.96 14.49 -1.65
C MET A 353 -47.84 16.01 -1.64
N ARG A 354 -48.96 16.69 -1.84
CA ARG A 354 -49.18 18.08 -1.40
C ARG A 354 -50.62 18.20 -0.90
N LYS A 355 -50.78 18.31 0.42
CA LYS A 355 -51.84 19.14 1.03
C LYS A 355 -51.23 20.55 1.18
N VAL A 356 -51.91 21.68 1.03
CA VAL A 356 -53.05 22.20 1.81
C VAL A 356 -53.60 23.48 1.12
N LEU A 357 -54.94 23.56 1.04
CA LEU A 357 -55.90 24.69 1.12
C LEU A 357 -55.64 26.12 0.56
N LEU A 358 -56.75 26.65 0.00
CA LEU A 358 -57.25 28.05 -0.09
C LEU A 358 -56.72 28.96 -1.22
N GLY A 359 -57.69 29.51 -1.97
CA GLY A 359 -57.53 30.58 -2.96
C GLY A 359 -58.22 30.27 -4.27
#